data_AF-A0A8S7NQA1-F1
#
_entry.id   AF-A0A8S7NQA1-F1
#
_cell.length_a   1.000
_cell.length_b   1.000
_cell.length_c   1.000
_cell.angle_alpha   90.00
_cell.angle_beta   90.00
_cell.angle_gamma   90.00
#
_symmetry.space_group_name_H-M   'P 1'
#
loop_
_entity.id
_entity.type
_entity.pdbx_description
1 polymer ?
#
loop_
_entity_poly.entity_id
_entity_poly.type
_entity_poly.pdbx_seq_one_letter_code
_entity_poly.pdbx_strand_id
1 'polypeptide(L)'
;MRTNTAHARGYILAVVEAAEGQWPLILRRLVIDVPPVGQGGPCPACGGDDRFTFDDIEGRGTFICRKCPDETDAYYQAGDGLELVRRVASVRFGSPVSTYQAARLVGNVLGIVEATPTQGAI
;
A
#
# COMPACT_ATOMS: atom_id res chain seq x y z
N MET A 1 24.55 -1.61 -15.50
CA MET A 1 23.43 -0.76 -15.03
C MET A 1 22.79 -1.43 -13.81
N ARG A 2 23.10 -0.97 -12.59
CA ARG A 2 22.57 -1.52 -11.31
C ARG A 2 21.83 -0.45 -10.47
N THR A 3 21.59 0.72 -11.05
CA THR A 3 21.18 1.94 -10.35
C THR A 3 19.67 2.09 -10.14
N ASN A 4 18.82 1.32 -10.85
CA ASN A 4 17.36 1.50 -10.79
C ASN A 4 16.71 0.81 -9.57
N THR A 5 17.08 -0.44 -9.26
CA THR A 5 16.46 -1.22 -8.18
C THR A 5 16.78 -0.69 -6.77
N ALA A 6 18.01 -0.21 -6.55
CA ALA A 6 18.42 0.35 -5.26
C ALA A 6 17.68 1.68 -4.97
N HIS A 7 17.52 2.52 -6.00
CA HIS A 7 16.76 3.76 -5.90
C HIS A 7 15.28 3.50 -5.56
N ALA A 8 14.65 2.56 -6.29
CA ALA A 8 13.27 2.18 -6.02
C ALA A 8 13.08 1.66 -4.59
N ARG A 9 13.99 0.80 -4.11
CA ARG A 9 13.94 0.29 -2.73
C ARG A 9 14.09 1.42 -1.71
N GLY A 10 15.03 2.34 -1.91
CA GLY A 10 15.25 3.47 -1.00
C GLY A 10 14.02 4.37 -0.89
N TYR A 11 13.39 4.68 -2.02
CA TYR A 11 12.15 5.46 -2.04
C TYR A 11 11.00 4.74 -1.33
N ILE A 12 10.80 3.45 -1.60
CA ILE A 12 9.74 2.66 -0.93
C ILE A 12 9.93 2.70 0.59
N LEU A 13 11.15 2.49 1.09
CA LEU A 13 11.43 2.50 2.53
C LEU A 13 11.12 3.86 3.16
N ALA A 14 11.57 4.95 2.52
CA ALA A 14 11.28 6.31 3.00
C ALA A 14 9.78 6.62 3.06
N VAL A 15 9.01 6.14 2.07
CA VAL A 15 7.55 6.31 2.06
C VAL A 15 6.88 5.49 3.16
N VAL A 16 7.28 4.24 3.37
CA VAL A 16 6.70 3.38 4.42
C VAL A 16 6.99 3.95 5.79
N GLU A 17 8.23 4.36 6.06
CA GLU A 17 8.64 4.97 7.34
C GLU A 17 7.83 6.24 7.63
N ALA A 18 7.66 7.12 6.64
CA ALA A 18 6.86 8.33 6.80
C ALA A 18 5.35 8.08 6.93
N ALA A 19 4.86 6.92 6.47
CA ALA A 19 3.45 6.54 6.56
C ALA A 19 3.08 5.93 7.92
N GLU A 20 4.06 5.50 8.72
CA GLU A 20 3.81 4.90 10.03
C GLU A 20 2.99 5.82 10.95
N GLY A 21 1.95 5.25 11.56
CA GLY A 21 0.98 5.97 12.39
C GLY A 21 0.00 6.87 11.63
N GLN A 22 0.05 6.91 10.29
CA GLN A 22 -0.78 7.80 9.47
C GLN A 22 -1.71 7.06 8.49
N TRP A 23 -1.71 5.73 8.49
CA TRP A 23 -2.45 4.91 7.52
C TRP A 23 -3.94 5.21 7.41
N PRO A 24 -4.72 5.39 8.49
CA PRO A 24 -6.13 5.76 8.36
C PRO A 24 -6.35 7.04 7.52
N LEU A 25 -5.48 8.04 7.68
CA LEU A 25 -5.56 9.30 6.96
C LEU A 25 -5.09 9.16 5.51
N ILE A 26 -4.00 8.41 5.27
CA ILE A 26 -3.49 8.12 3.93
C ILE A 26 -4.54 7.36 3.11
N LEU A 27 -5.08 6.27 3.66
CA LEU A 27 -6.09 5.43 3.00
C LEU A 27 -7.33 6.25 2.65
N ARG A 28 -7.83 7.08 3.58
CA ARG A 28 -8.94 7.99 3.32
C ARG A 28 -8.66 8.97 2.17
N ARG A 29 -7.46 9.54 2.10
CA ARG A 29 -7.07 10.45 1.00
C ARG A 29 -6.95 9.74 -0.36
N LEU A 30 -6.63 8.45 -0.35
CA LEU A 30 -6.66 7.58 -1.54
C LEU A 30 -8.05 7.03 -1.84
N VAL A 31 -9.08 7.48 -1.10
CA VAL A 31 -10.47 7.01 -1.21
C VAL A 31 -10.54 5.49 -1.00
N ILE A 32 -9.77 4.96 -0.07
CA ILE A 32 -9.78 3.57 0.35
C ILE A 32 -10.47 3.52 1.71
N ASP A 33 -11.72 3.06 1.69
CA ASP A 33 -12.51 2.92 2.91
C ASP A 33 -12.13 1.63 3.63
N VAL A 34 -11.78 1.75 4.91
CA VAL A 34 -11.54 0.64 5.82
C VAL A 34 -12.49 0.76 7.01
N PRO A 35 -12.92 -0.36 7.62
CA PRO A 35 -13.66 -0.31 8.87
C PRO A 35 -12.81 0.35 9.97
N PRO A 36 -13.44 0.80 11.08
CA PRO A 36 -12.70 1.23 12.26
C PRO A 36 -11.70 0.16 12.71
N VAL A 37 -10.59 0.60 13.30
CA VAL A 37 -9.51 -0.30 13.74
C VAL A 37 -10.06 -1.43 14.62
N GLY A 38 -9.69 -2.66 14.28
CA GLY A 38 -10.10 -3.90 14.95
C GLY A 38 -11.49 -4.42 14.57
N GLN A 39 -12.27 -3.68 13.78
CA GLN A 39 -13.60 -4.10 13.35
C GLN A 39 -13.57 -4.80 11.98
N GLY A 40 -14.47 -5.77 11.82
CA GLY A 40 -14.69 -6.44 10.55
C GLY A 40 -15.57 -5.61 9.60
N GLY A 41 -15.34 -5.75 8.30
CA GLY A 41 -16.11 -5.06 7.27
C GLY A 41 -15.84 -5.57 5.85
N PRO A 42 -16.37 -4.85 4.83
CA PRO A 42 -16.15 -5.16 3.43
C PRO A 42 -14.66 -4.99 3.07
N CYS A 43 -14.12 -5.87 2.23
CA CYS A 43 -12.74 -5.71 1.76
C CYS A 43 -12.68 -4.63 0.68
N PRO A 44 -11.81 -3.61 0.79
CA PRO A 44 -11.68 -2.57 -0.24
C PRO A 44 -11.08 -3.09 -1.56
N ALA A 45 -10.45 -4.26 -1.54
CA ALA A 45 -9.88 -4.88 -2.74
C ALA A 45 -10.83 -5.91 -3.37
N CYS A 46 -11.36 -6.87 -2.60
CA CYS A 46 -12.17 -7.97 -3.15
C CYS A 46 -13.67 -7.93 -2.79
N GLY A 47 -14.13 -6.92 -2.05
CA GLY A 47 -15.53 -6.77 -1.63
C GLY A 47 -15.97 -7.73 -0.52
N GLY A 48 -17.25 -8.13 -0.55
CA GLY A 48 -17.92 -8.88 0.53
C GLY A 48 -18.36 -7.99 1.69
N ASP A 49 -18.78 -8.59 2.82
CA ASP A 49 -19.46 -7.85 3.89
C ASP A 49 -18.69 -7.79 5.23
N ASP A 50 -17.95 -8.85 5.59
CA ASP A 50 -17.38 -9.02 6.94
C ASP A 50 -15.92 -9.56 6.97
N ARG A 51 -15.33 -9.78 5.80
CA ARG A 51 -14.11 -10.60 5.64
C ARG A 51 -12.81 -9.86 5.93
N PHE A 52 -12.85 -8.54 6.00
CA PHE A 52 -11.69 -7.67 6.13
C PHE A 52 -11.66 -7.00 7.51
N THR A 53 -10.50 -7.02 8.14
CA THR A 53 -10.22 -6.30 9.39
C THR A 53 -8.99 -5.44 9.16
N PHE A 54 -9.08 -4.16 9.46
CA PHE A 54 -7.94 -3.26 9.56
C PHE A 54 -7.53 -3.19 11.02
N ASP A 55 -6.35 -3.69 11.37
CA ASP A 55 -5.90 -3.80 12.78
C ASP A 55 -4.79 -2.81 13.15
N ASP A 56 -4.13 -2.18 12.16
CA ASP A 56 -3.14 -1.10 12.33
C ASP A 56 -2.10 -1.37 13.43
N ILE A 57 -1.65 -2.61 13.52
CA ILE A 57 -0.68 -3.08 14.50
C ILE A 57 0.62 -2.30 14.31
N GLU A 58 1.09 -1.70 15.40
CA GLU A 58 2.29 -0.85 15.44
C GLU A 58 2.22 0.37 14.51
N GLY A 59 1.02 0.78 14.09
CA GLY A 59 0.84 1.90 13.17
C GLY A 59 1.34 1.60 11.75
N ARG A 60 1.47 0.33 11.37
CA ARG A 60 1.94 -0.07 10.03
C ARG A 60 0.82 -0.21 9.01
N GLY A 61 -0.42 0.09 9.39
CA GLY A 61 -1.58 -0.04 8.51
C GLY A 61 -1.92 -1.49 8.21
N THR A 62 -1.63 -2.39 9.14
CA THR A 62 -1.83 -3.81 8.92
C THR A 62 -3.31 -4.15 8.79
N PHE A 63 -3.57 -5.21 8.03
CA PHE A 63 -4.90 -5.71 7.79
C PHE A 63 -4.87 -7.22 7.58
N ILE A 64 -6.05 -7.82 7.68
CA ILE A 64 -6.32 -9.21 7.31
C ILE A 64 -7.61 -9.28 6.48
N CYS A 65 -7.62 -10.08 5.42
CA CYS A 65 -8.78 -10.43 4.61
C CYS A 65 -8.89 -11.95 4.44
N ARG A 66 -9.93 -12.54 5.02
CA ARG A 66 -10.14 -14.00 5.05
C ARG A 66 -10.45 -14.65 3.69
N LYS A 67 -10.69 -13.87 2.63
CA LYS A 67 -11.08 -14.37 1.29
C LYS A 67 -10.48 -13.61 0.10
N CYS A 68 -9.45 -12.78 0.29
CA CYS A 68 -8.69 -12.29 -0.87
C CYS A 68 -8.08 -13.50 -1.60
N PRO A 69 -8.18 -13.59 -2.94
CA PRO A 69 -7.45 -14.60 -3.68
C PRO A 69 -5.94 -14.37 -3.50
N ASP A 70 -5.20 -15.44 -3.28
CA ASP A 70 -3.73 -15.42 -3.35
C ASP A 70 -3.35 -15.31 -4.84
N GLU A 71 -2.43 -14.40 -5.17
CA GLU A 71 -1.74 -14.38 -6.48
C GLU A 71 -0.56 -15.36 -6.51
N THR A 72 -0.20 -15.92 -5.35
CA THR A 72 0.80 -16.96 -5.16
C THR A 72 0.32 -17.90 -4.05
N ASP A 73 0.11 -19.17 -4.37
CA ASP A 73 -0.38 -20.19 -3.44
C ASP A 73 0.29 -20.11 -2.05
N ALA A 74 -0.56 -20.01 -1.03
CA ALA A 74 -0.26 -20.10 0.39
C ALA A 74 0.22 -18.79 1.05
N TYR A 75 -0.75 -18.14 1.70
CA TYR A 75 -0.58 -17.31 2.89
C TYR A 75 -0.14 -15.88 2.58
N TYR A 76 -1.01 -15.02 2.03
CA TYR A 76 -1.05 -13.63 2.50
C TYR A 76 -2.44 -13.00 2.37
N GLN A 77 -3.36 -13.52 3.19
CA GLN A 77 -4.58 -12.82 3.59
C GLN A 77 -4.29 -11.52 4.36
N ALA A 78 -3.05 -11.31 4.82
CA ALA A 78 -2.64 -10.12 5.54
C ALA A 78 -1.81 -9.15 4.66
N GLY A 79 -1.41 -8.03 5.22
CA GLY A 79 -0.48 -7.09 4.61
C GLY A 79 -0.34 -5.84 5.47
N ASP A 80 0.55 -4.94 5.06
CA ASP A 80 0.66 -3.58 5.61
C ASP A 80 -0.13 -2.58 4.77
N GLY A 81 -0.09 -1.30 5.15
CA GLY A 81 -0.85 -0.27 4.45
C GLY A 81 -0.39 -0.06 3.00
N LEU A 82 0.89 -0.28 2.70
CA LEU A 82 1.42 -0.14 1.34
C LEU A 82 0.91 -1.28 0.45
N GLU A 83 0.90 -2.49 0.99
CA GLU A 83 0.34 -3.67 0.33
C GLU A 83 -1.17 -3.51 0.09
N LEU A 84 -1.91 -2.93 1.04
CA LEU A 84 -3.33 -2.63 0.86
C LEU A 84 -3.55 -1.68 -0.33
N VAL A 85 -2.78 -0.59 -0.40
CA VAL A 85 -2.85 0.36 -1.51
C VAL A 85 -2.54 -0.32 -2.84
N ARG A 86 -1.49 -1.16 -2.88
CA ARG A 86 -1.11 -1.91 -4.09
C ARG A 86 -2.25 -2.82 -4.57
N ARG A 87 -2.89 -3.56 -3.67
CA ARG A 87 -4.00 -4.48 -3.99
C ARG A 87 -5.22 -3.72 -4.52
N VAL A 88 -5.65 -2.69 -3.80
CA VAL A 88 -6.81 -1.89 -4.18
C VAL A 88 -6.58 -1.20 -5.52
N ALA A 89 -5.40 -0.63 -5.74
CA ALA A 89 -5.05 0.00 -7.01
C ALA A 89 -5.02 -1.02 -8.17
N SER A 90 -4.50 -2.23 -7.94
CA SER A 90 -4.48 -3.29 -8.96
C SER A 90 -5.88 -3.70 -9.42
N VAL A 91 -6.81 -3.85 -8.48
CA VAL A 91 -8.21 -4.15 -8.80
C VAL A 91 -8.87 -2.98 -9.54
N ARG A 92 -8.66 -1.73 -9.08
CA ARG A 92 -9.22 -0.54 -9.72
C ARG A 92 -8.73 -0.33 -11.15
N PHE A 93 -7.45 -0.57 -11.41
CA PHE A 93 -6.88 -0.44 -12.75
C PHE A 93 -7.09 -1.67 -13.62
N GLY A 94 -7.54 -2.81 -13.06
CA GLY A 94 -7.65 -4.07 -13.77
C GLY A 94 -6.28 -4.59 -14.28
N SER A 95 -5.19 -4.24 -13.60
CA SER A 95 -3.82 -4.58 -13.99
C SER A 95 -2.88 -4.60 -12.78
N PRO A 96 -1.83 -5.44 -12.75
CA PRO A 96 -0.92 -5.49 -11.63
C PRO A 96 -0.22 -4.15 -11.36
N VAL A 97 -0.31 -3.67 -10.11
CA VAL A 97 0.45 -2.52 -9.61
C VAL A 97 1.66 -3.04 -8.83
N SER A 98 2.85 -2.53 -9.16
CA SER A 98 4.08 -2.82 -8.42
C SER A 98 4.11 -2.09 -7.07
N THR A 99 4.89 -2.62 -6.12
CA THR A 99 5.15 -1.96 -4.82
C THR A 99 5.65 -0.53 -4.97
N TYR A 100 6.50 -0.28 -5.97
CA TYR A 100 7.00 1.06 -6.27
C TYR A 100 5.90 2.01 -6.74
N GLN A 101 5.01 1.57 -7.63
CA GLN A 101 3.86 2.37 -8.06
C GLN A 101 2.90 2.66 -6.90
N ALA A 102 2.67 1.69 -6.01
CA ALA A 102 1.89 1.92 -4.79
C ALA A 102 2.57 2.96 -3.87
N ALA A 103 3.89 2.88 -3.71
CA ALA A 103 4.64 3.84 -2.91
C ALA A 103 4.55 5.26 -3.48
N ARG A 104 4.51 5.42 -4.81
CA ARG A 104 4.27 6.74 -5.43
C ARG A 104 2.90 7.31 -5.11
N LEU A 105 1.85 6.48 -5.05
CA LEU A 105 0.52 6.94 -4.64
C LEU A 105 0.52 7.45 -3.20
N VAL A 106 1.17 6.72 -2.28
CA VAL A 106 1.32 7.13 -0.88
C VAL A 106 2.22 8.36 -0.75
N GLY A 107 3.37 8.38 -1.43
CA GLY A 107 4.31 9.48 -1.43
C GLY A 107 3.69 10.79 -1.91
N ASN A 108 2.81 10.76 -2.92
CA ASN A 108 2.05 11.93 -3.36
C ASN A 108 1.13 12.49 -2.26
N VAL A 109 0.54 11.62 -1.43
CA VAL A 109 -0.30 12.03 -0.29
C VAL A 109 0.54 12.66 0.84
N LEU A 110 1.76 12.16 1.03
CA LEU A 110 2.70 12.60 2.07
C LEU A 110 3.59 13.77 1.63
N GLY A 111 3.60 14.13 0.35
CA GLY A 111 4.50 15.17 -0.20
C GLY A 111 5.96 14.70 -0.35
N ILE A 112 6.20 13.40 -0.42
CA ILE A 112 7.55 12.81 -0.56
C ILE A 112 7.89 12.71 -2.05
N VAL A 113 8.77 13.60 -2.48
CA VAL A 113 9.27 13.63 -3.86
C VAL A 113 10.38 12.61 -4.07
N GLU A 114 10.35 11.95 -5.23
CA GLU A 114 11.45 11.10 -5.67
C GLU A 114 12.64 11.97 -6.02
N ALA A 115 13.83 11.60 -5.54
CA ALA A 115 15.04 12.21 -6.06
C ALA A 115 15.11 11.89 -7.56
N THR A 116 14.91 12.91 -8.41
CA THR A 116 15.16 12.74 -9.83
C THR A 116 16.65 12.43 -9.97
N PRO A 117 17.07 11.34 -10.64
CA PRO A 117 18.48 11.18 -10.93
C PRO A 117 18.88 12.41 -11.72
N THR A 118 19.82 13.20 -11.21
CA THR A 118 20.43 14.29 -11.96
C THR A 118 20.99 13.68 -13.25
N GLN A 119 20.23 13.74 -14.35
CA GLN A 119 20.78 13.48 -15.66
C GLN A 119 21.88 14.51 -15.84
N GLY A 120 23.10 14.00 -15.98
CA GLY A 120 24.34 14.76 -15.90
C GLY A 120 24.25 16.07 -16.66
N ALA A 121 24.69 17.13 -16.00
CA ALA A 121 25.05 18.37 -16.66
C ALA A 121 25.97 18.03 -17.85
N ILE A 122 25.49 18.38 -19.04
CA ILE A 122 26.30 18.46 -20.27
C ILE A 122 27.18 19.71 -20.23
#